data_AF-A0A959FX58-F1
#
_entry.id   AF-A0A959FX58-F1
#
_cell.length_a   1.000
_cell.length_b   1.000
_cell.length_c   1.000
_cell.angle_alpha   90.00
_cell.angle_beta   90.00
_cell.angle_gamma   90.00
#
_symmetry.space_group_name_H-M   'P 1'
#
loop_
_entity.id
_entity.type
_entity.pdbx_description
1 polymer ?
#
loop_
_entity_poly.entity_id
_entity_poly.type
_entity_poly.pdbx_seq_one_letter_code
_entity_poly.pdbx_strand_id
1 'polypeptide(L)'
;MRTILFILQKEFLQIFRNKAILPILTIMPIVQLIVLSYAASHEVKNVKLAIQNQDHSVYAQTLISKLEASRQFIISAMPTNGEAAVSLLEDNRADLVLVIPPNFETDFLREKEGDLQLLVNAINGSKAAIATGYVQQIVQDFRMEILQEMAPQALGNLPFPQIEVTYSNWYNPDLEYTTFMVPGILG
;
A
#
# COMPACT_ATOMS: atom_id res chain seq x y z
N MET A 1 15.09 46.19 -25.57
CA MET A 1 13.79 45.48 -25.59
C MET A 1 13.25 45.18 -26.99
N ARG A 2 13.29 46.11 -27.95
CA ARG A 2 12.82 45.86 -29.34
C ARG A 2 13.45 44.66 -30.05
N THR A 3 14.75 44.42 -29.85
CA THR A 3 15.49 43.32 -30.47
C THR A 3 15.02 41.94 -30.00
N ILE A 4 14.70 41.79 -28.71
CA ILE A 4 14.19 40.53 -28.14
C ILE A 4 12.81 40.21 -28.73
N LEU A 5 11.94 41.22 -28.88
CA LEU A 5 10.61 41.06 -29.45
C LEU A 5 10.67 40.56 -30.91
N PHE A 6 11.62 41.09 -31.68
CA PHE A 6 11.87 40.66 -33.06
C PHE A 6 12.36 39.22 -33.16
N ILE A 7 13.25 38.80 -32.25
CA ILE A 7 13.73 37.42 -32.20
C ILE A 7 12.59 36.47 -31.83
N LEU A 8 11.79 36.80 -30.82
CA LEU A 8 10.62 36.01 -30.44
C LEU A 8 9.63 35.86 -31.60
N GLN A 9 9.30 36.97 -32.30
CA GLN A 9 8.39 36.93 -33.44
C GLN A 9 8.91 35.98 -34.54
N LYS A 10 10.21 36.05 -34.85
CA LYS A 10 10.86 35.16 -35.83
C LYS A 10 10.75 33.70 -35.42
N GLU A 11 11.05 33.36 -34.17
CA GLU A 11 11.02 31.97 -33.68
C GLU A 11 9.59 31.41 -33.68
N PHE A 12 8.58 32.17 -33.26
CA PHE A 12 7.17 31.74 -33.36
C PHE A 12 6.75 31.50 -34.82
N LEU A 13 7.07 32.42 -35.74
CA LEU A 13 6.83 32.22 -37.17
C LEU A 13 7.53 30.97 -37.71
N GLN A 14 8.74 30.69 -37.25
CA GLN A 14 9.52 29.51 -37.64
C GLN A 14 8.91 28.22 -37.12
N ILE A 15 8.39 28.22 -35.88
CA ILE A 15 7.66 27.10 -35.28
C ILE A 15 6.40 26.77 -36.10
N PHE A 16 5.58 27.77 -36.44
CA PHE A 16 4.35 27.55 -37.22
C PHE A 16 4.62 27.15 -38.68
N ARG A 17 5.74 27.60 -39.26
CA ARG A 17 6.12 27.26 -40.65
C ARG A 17 6.71 25.85 -40.75
N ASN A 18 7.35 25.35 -39.69
CA ASN A 18 7.96 24.04 -39.70
C ASN A 18 6.94 22.94 -39.36
N LYS A 19 6.55 22.19 -40.40
CA LYS A 19 5.58 21.08 -40.30
C LYS A 19 6.00 19.95 -39.32
N ALA A 20 7.28 19.87 -38.94
CA ALA A 20 7.76 18.89 -37.96
C ALA A 20 7.71 19.42 -36.51
N ILE A 21 7.95 20.71 -36.30
CA ILE A 21 8.03 21.29 -34.95
C ILE A 21 6.64 21.42 -34.32
N LEU A 22 5.64 21.84 -35.09
CA LEU A 22 4.29 22.06 -34.57
C LEU A 22 3.65 20.79 -34.00
N PRO A 23 3.72 19.60 -34.67
CA PRO A 23 3.28 18.35 -34.08
C PRO A 23 4.10 17.95 -32.86
N ILE A 24 5.43 18.13 -32.84
CA ILE A 24 6.24 17.77 -31.67
C ILE A 24 5.83 18.60 -30.45
N LEU A 25 5.70 19.91 -30.58
CA LEU A 25 5.30 20.80 -29.47
C LEU A 25 3.88 20.56 -28.97
N THR A 26 3.01 19.95 -29.78
CA THR A 26 1.60 19.72 -29.41
C THR A 26 1.35 18.27 -28.99
N ILE A 27 1.76 17.31 -29.82
CA ILE A 27 1.54 15.88 -29.62
C ILE A 27 2.44 15.33 -28.53
N MET A 28 3.72 15.74 -28.45
CA MET A 28 4.63 15.17 -27.46
C MET A 28 4.18 15.46 -26.02
N PRO A 29 3.73 16.68 -25.66
CA PRO A 29 3.12 16.92 -24.35
C PRO A 29 1.84 16.12 -24.11
N ILE A 30 0.99 15.93 -25.13
CA ILE A 30 -0.23 15.11 -25.00
C ILE A 30 0.14 13.65 -24.70
N VAL A 31 1.09 13.09 -25.45
CA VAL A 31 1.61 11.73 -25.21
C VAL A 31 2.23 11.64 -23.83
N GLN A 32 3.02 12.64 -23.41
CA GLN A 32 3.58 12.71 -22.06
C GLN A 32 2.49 12.71 -20.99
N LEU A 33 1.40 13.49 -21.16
CA LEU A 33 0.28 13.48 -20.22
C LEU A 33 -0.40 12.10 -20.16
N ILE A 34 -0.62 11.45 -21.30
CA ILE A 34 -1.21 10.11 -21.35
C ILE A 34 -0.30 9.09 -20.65
N VAL A 35 1.00 9.09 -20.95
CA VAL A 35 1.97 8.17 -20.33
C VAL A 35 2.10 8.45 -18.83
N LEU A 36 2.26 9.72 -18.44
CA LEU A 36 2.39 10.12 -17.04
C LEU A 36 1.12 9.85 -16.24
N SER A 37 -0.07 10.05 -16.81
CA SER A 37 -1.33 9.72 -16.11
C SER A 37 -1.48 8.22 -15.83
N TYR A 38 -1.02 7.35 -16.74
CA TYR A 38 -0.97 5.91 -16.50
C TYR A 38 0.09 5.54 -15.44
N ALA A 39 1.27 6.15 -15.53
CA ALA A 39 2.38 5.90 -14.60
C ALA A 39 2.15 6.50 -13.20
N ALA A 40 1.40 7.60 -13.09
CA ALA A 40 1.07 8.28 -11.84
C ALA A 40 -0.08 7.62 -11.08
N SER A 41 -0.53 6.43 -11.50
CA SER A 41 -1.50 5.67 -10.73
C SER A 41 -0.86 5.17 -9.42
N HIS A 42 -1.27 5.76 -8.30
CA HIS A 42 -0.91 5.33 -6.95
C HIS A 42 -1.80 4.17 -6.45
N GLU A 43 -2.25 3.30 -7.34
CA GLU A 43 -3.09 2.15 -6.99
C GLU A 43 -2.30 0.87 -7.22
N VAL A 44 -2.04 0.13 -6.14
CA VAL A 44 -1.36 -1.17 -6.22
C VAL A 44 -2.42 -2.25 -6.26
N LYS A 45 -2.45 -3.00 -7.37
CA LYS A 45 -3.33 -4.16 -7.54
C LYS A 45 -2.53 -5.45 -7.44
N ASN A 46 -3.21 -6.55 -7.12
CA ASN A 46 -2.64 -7.88 -7.08
C ASN A 46 -1.48 -8.01 -6.08
N VAL A 47 -1.63 -7.40 -4.90
CA VAL A 47 -0.67 -7.57 -3.81
C VAL A 47 -0.74 -9.02 -3.31
N LYS A 48 0.38 -9.73 -3.36
CA LYS A 48 0.45 -11.11 -2.86
C LYS A 48 0.45 -11.07 -1.33
N LEU A 49 -0.66 -11.46 -0.73
CA LEU A 49 -0.79 -11.57 0.72
C LEU A 49 -0.66 -13.04 1.11
N ALA A 50 0.18 -13.35 2.09
CA ALA A 50 0.14 -14.63 2.78
C ALA A 50 -0.48 -14.43 4.17
N ILE A 51 -1.15 -15.47 4.69
CA ILE A 51 -1.81 -15.37 5.98
C ILE A 51 -1.42 -16.56 6.86
N GLN A 52 -0.79 -16.26 7.99
CA GLN A 52 -0.54 -17.24 9.05
C GLN A 52 -1.63 -17.10 10.10
N ASN A 53 -2.59 -18.03 10.11
CA ASN A 53 -3.64 -18.08 11.13
C ASN A 53 -3.24 -19.05 12.24
N GLN A 54 -2.98 -18.54 13.45
CA GLN A 54 -2.69 -19.37 14.64
C GLN A 54 -3.89 -19.51 15.58
N ASP A 55 -4.93 -18.68 15.42
CA ASP A 55 -6.11 -18.66 16.28
C ASP A 55 -7.18 -19.66 15.85
N HIS A 56 -7.38 -19.80 14.54
CA HIS A 56 -8.39 -20.68 13.92
C HIS A 56 -9.84 -20.44 14.38
N SER A 57 -10.12 -19.26 14.93
CA SER A 57 -11.43 -18.85 15.43
C SER A 57 -12.35 -18.32 14.33
N VAL A 58 -13.60 -18.00 14.70
CA VAL A 58 -14.58 -17.41 13.79
C VAL A 58 -14.16 -15.99 13.41
N TYR A 59 -13.70 -15.19 14.36
CA TYR A 59 -13.24 -13.82 14.10
C TYR A 59 -12.00 -13.78 13.20
N ALA A 60 -11.04 -14.68 13.42
CA ALA A 60 -9.90 -14.83 12.53
C ALA A 60 -10.35 -15.18 11.11
N GLN A 61 -11.27 -16.14 10.95
CA GLN A 61 -11.78 -16.54 9.65
C GLN A 61 -12.56 -15.41 8.95
N THR A 62 -13.35 -14.64 9.69
CA THR A 62 -14.08 -13.47 9.16
C THR A 62 -13.13 -12.39 8.63
N LEU A 63 -12.05 -12.09 9.37
CA LEU A 63 -11.02 -11.16 8.91
C LEU A 63 -10.35 -11.67 7.63
N ILE A 64 -10.00 -12.95 7.57
CA ILE A 64 -9.43 -13.59 6.37
C ILE A 64 -10.37 -13.46 5.19
N SER A 65 -11.67 -13.77 5.37
CA SER A 65 -12.65 -13.66 4.29
C SER A 65 -12.82 -12.22 3.78
N LYS A 66 -12.68 -11.20 4.64
CA LYS A 66 -12.67 -9.79 4.20
C LYS A 66 -11.45 -9.45 3.36
N LEU A 67 -10.28 -9.96 3.74
CA LEU A 67 -9.04 -9.78 2.97
C LEU A 67 -9.10 -10.52 1.63
N GLU A 68 -9.69 -11.71 1.59
CA GLU A 68 -9.93 -12.47 0.36
C GLU A 68 -10.94 -11.80 -0.58
N ALA A 69 -11.97 -11.15 -0.03
CA ALA A 69 -12.98 -10.45 -0.81
C ALA A 69 -12.48 -9.10 -1.37
N SER A 70 -11.37 -8.58 -0.85
CA SER A 70 -10.75 -7.34 -1.31
C SER A 70 -10.08 -7.52 -2.68
N ARG A 71 -10.29 -6.55 -3.58
CA ARG A 71 -9.73 -6.59 -4.96
C ARG A 71 -8.22 -6.30 -5.01
N GLN A 72 -7.68 -5.79 -3.91
CA GLN A 72 -6.30 -5.36 -3.79
C GLN A 72 -5.35 -6.54 -3.57
N PHE A 73 -5.85 -7.62 -2.95
CA PHE A 73 -5.05 -8.77 -2.53
C PHE A 73 -5.29 -10.02 -3.37
N ILE A 74 -4.25 -10.82 -3.49
CA ILE A 74 -4.31 -12.21 -3.94
C ILE A 74 -3.71 -13.04 -2.82
N ILE A 75 -4.49 -13.96 -2.25
CA ILE A 75 -3.96 -14.88 -1.24
C ILE A 75 -3.00 -15.86 -1.93
N SER A 76 -1.72 -15.74 -1.59
CA SER A 76 -0.63 -16.44 -2.24
C SER A 76 -0.24 -17.73 -1.51
N ALA A 77 -0.36 -17.75 -0.18
CA ALA A 77 -0.02 -18.89 0.66
C ALA A 77 -0.61 -18.75 2.08
N MET A 78 -0.71 -19.88 2.78
CA MET A 78 -0.99 -19.94 4.21
C MET A 78 0.16 -20.67 4.92
N PRO A 79 1.23 -19.96 5.34
CA PRO A 79 2.36 -20.57 6.01
C PRO A 79 1.95 -21.14 7.37
N THR A 80 2.57 -22.26 7.76
CA THR A 80 2.27 -22.96 9.01
C THR A 80 3.08 -22.46 10.21
N ASN A 81 4.19 -21.77 9.97
CA ASN A 81 5.06 -21.22 11.00
C ASN A 81 5.71 -19.89 10.56
N GLY A 82 6.33 -19.19 11.51
CA GLY A 82 6.93 -17.88 11.28
C GLY A 82 8.13 -17.92 10.32
N GLU A 83 8.93 -18.98 10.33
CA GLU A 83 10.07 -19.13 9.40
C GLU A 83 9.58 -19.24 7.95
N ALA A 84 8.54 -20.04 7.70
CA ALA A 84 7.92 -20.15 6.39
C ALA A 84 7.27 -18.83 5.97
N ALA A 85 6.70 -18.07 6.90
CA ALA A 85 6.19 -16.73 6.62
C ALA A 85 7.30 -15.78 6.14
N VAL A 86 8.44 -15.73 6.83
CA VAL A 86 9.58 -14.88 6.45
C VAL A 86 10.17 -15.31 5.11
N SER A 87 10.38 -16.61 4.91
CA SER A 87 10.93 -17.16 3.65
C SER A 87 10.05 -16.79 2.44
N LEU A 88 8.72 -16.73 2.59
CA LEU A 88 7.84 -16.29 1.50
C LEU A 88 8.09 -14.83 1.08
N LEU A 89 8.46 -13.95 2.01
CA LEU A 89 8.82 -12.56 1.71
C LEU A 89 10.19 -12.48 1.03
N GLU A 90 11.17 -13.20 1.56
CA GLU A 90 12.54 -13.25 1.04
C GLU A 90 12.59 -13.80 -0.40
N ASP A 91 11.82 -14.85 -0.68
CA ASP A 91 11.70 -15.47 -2.01
C ASP A 91 10.80 -14.68 -2.97
N ASN A 92 10.28 -13.52 -2.56
CA ASN A 92 9.35 -12.68 -3.34
C ASN A 92 8.07 -13.43 -3.78
N ARG A 93 7.70 -14.45 -2.99
CA ARG A 93 6.47 -15.25 -3.16
C ARG A 93 5.26 -14.58 -2.52
N ALA A 94 5.50 -13.74 -1.51
CA ALA A 94 4.52 -12.84 -0.91
C ALA A 94 5.09 -11.40 -0.83
N ASP A 95 4.21 -10.41 -0.97
CA ASP A 95 4.51 -9.00 -0.71
C ASP A 95 4.27 -8.64 0.76
N LEU A 96 3.29 -9.31 1.38
CA LEU A 96 2.86 -9.12 2.75
C LEU A 96 2.60 -10.47 3.41
N VAL A 97 2.86 -10.59 4.71
CA VAL A 97 2.35 -11.68 5.54
C VAL A 97 1.58 -11.12 6.73
N LEU A 98 0.31 -11.45 6.84
CA LEU A 98 -0.48 -11.18 8.03
C LEU A 98 -0.39 -12.38 8.97
N VAL A 99 0.03 -12.14 10.21
CA VAL A 99 0.09 -13.14 11.27
C VAL A 99 -1.00 -12.81 12.29
N ILE A 100 -1.95 -13.74 12.44
CA ILE A 100 -2.99 -13.71 13.46
C ILE A 100 -2.49 -14.57 14.62
N PRO A 101 -2.20 -13.98 15.80
CA PRO A 101 -1.65 -14.69 16.94
C PRO A 101 -2.68 -15.67 17.54
N PRO A 102 -2.22 -16.64 18.35
CA PRO A 102 -3.16 -17.50 19.09
C PRO A 102 -3.97 -16.69 20.08
N ASN A 103 -5.23 -17.09 20.31
CA ASN A 103 -6.19 -16.44 21.21
C ASN A 103 -6.69 -15.06 20.74
N PHE A 104 -6.43 -14.65 19.49
CA PHE A 104 -6.88 -13.36 18.95
C PHE A 104 -8.37 -13.07 19.21
N GLU A 105 -9.28 -14.03 18.97
CA GLU A 105 -10.70 -13.85 19.27
C GLU A 105 -10.97 -13.69 20.77
N THR A 106 -10.29 -14.45 21.61
CA THR A 106 -10.48 -14.41 23.06
C THR A 106 -10.01 -13.06 23.63
N ASP A 107 -8.85 -12.60 23.21
CA ASP A 107 -8.26 -11.33 23.65
C ASP A 107 -9.15 -10.16 23.18
N PHE A 108 -9.60 -10.22 21.92
CA PHE A 108 -10.51 -9.22 21.38
C PHE A 108 -11.86 -9.16 22.14
N LEU A 109 -12.41 -10.31 22.54
CA LEU A 109 -13.66 -10.36 23.30
C LEU A 109 -13.51 -9.89 24.75
N ARG A 110 -12.40 -10.23 25.41
CA ARG A 110 -12.19 -9.98 26.85
C ARG A 110 -11.62 -8.59 27.13
N GLU A 111 -10.60 -8.22 26.37
CA GLU A 111 -9.80 -7.02 26.60
C GLU A 111 -10.18 -5.89 25.64
N LYS A 112 -11.01 -6.19 24.62
CA LYS A 112 -11.37 -5.27 23.51
C LYS A 112 -10.16 -4.83 22.69
N GLU A 113 -9.09 -5.61 22.77
CA GLU A 113 -7.80 -5.42 22.12
C GLU A 113 -7.40 -6.74 21.46
N GLY A 114 -6.78 -6.67 20.29
CA GLY A 114 -6.35 -7.85 19.55
C GLY A 114 -5.15 -7.50 18.70
N ASP A 115 -4.03 -8.17 18.98
CA ASP A 115 -2.78 -7.92 18.27
C ASP A 115 -2.81 -8.60 16.90
N LEU A 116 -2.30 -7.90 15.90
CA LEU A 116 -2.06 -8.44 14.57
C LEU A 116 -0.66 -8.01 14.15
N GLN A 117 0.11 -8.94 13.60
CA GLN A 117 1.43 -8.63 13.06
C GLN A 117 1.38 -8.65 11.53
N LEU A 118 1.85 -7.56 10.92
CA LEU A 118 2.01 -7.48 9.48
C LEU A 118 3.49 -7.42 9.13
N LEU A 119 3.98 -8.45 8.45
CA LEU A 119 5.32 -8.49 7.86
C LEU A 119 5.24 -7.98 6.43
N VAL A 120 6.14 -7.06 6.06
CA VAL A 120 6.05 -6.31 4.79
C VAL A 120 7.35 -6.42 4.02
N ASN A 121 7.29 -6.85 2.76
CA ASN A 121 8.41 -6.74 1.85
C ASN A 121 8.50 -5.31 1.32
N ALA A 122 9.47 -4.56 1.84
CA ALA A 122 9.69 -3.15 1.53
C ALA A 122 10.72 -2.89 0.40
N ILE A 123 11.08 -3.89 -0.43
CA ILE A 123 11.94 -3.69 -1.61
C ILE A 123 11.38 -2.56 -2.49
N ASN A 124 10.06 -2.53 -2.68
CA ASN A 124 9.36 -1.36 -3.21
C ASN A 124 8.61 -0.66 -2.07
N GLY A 125 9.24 0.37 -1.49
CA GLY A 125 8.68 1.11 -0.34
C GLY A 125 7.32 1.74 -0.62
N SER A 126 7.09 2.27 -1.82
CA SER A 126 5.78 2.83 -2.20
C SER A 126 4.70 1.76 -2.23
N LYS A 127 5.00 0.59 -2.81
CA LYS A 127 4.08 -0.56 -2.85
C LYS A 127 3.75 -1.03 -1.44
N ALA A 128 4.76 -1.19 -0.60
CA ALA A 128 4.65 -1.60 0.80
C ALA A 128 3.77 -0.64 1.62
N ALA A 129 3.98 0.68 1.49
CA ALA A 129 3.21 1.68 2.21
C ALA A 129 1.72 1.66 1.80
N ILE A 130 1.45 1.64 0.50
CA ILE A 130 0.07 1.59 -0.02
C ILE A 130 -0.64 0.31 0.43
N ALA A 131 0.03 -0.84 0.31
CA ALA A 131 -0.54 -2.13 0.66
C ALA A 131 -0.78 -2.27 2.19
N THR A 132 0.11 -1.73 3.02
CA THR A 132 -0.08 -1.65 4.47
C THR A 132 -1.31 -0.83 4.83
N GLY A 133 -1.51 0.32 4.16
CA GLY A 133 -2.71 1.14 4.32
C GLY A 133 -4.00 0.39 3.99
N TYR A 134 -4.00 -0.45 2.94
CA TYR A 134 -5.16 -1.30 2.62
C TYR A 134 -5.47 -2.31 3.73
N VAL A 135 -4.45 -2.99 4.30
CA VAL A 135 -4.65 -3.92 5.42
C VAL A 135 -5.22 -3.19 6.63
N GLN A 136 -4.66 -2.03 6.99
CA GLN A 136 -5.12 -1.22 8.12
C GLN A 136 -6.58 -0.81 7.97
N GLN A 137 -6.99 -0.39 6.77
CA GLN A 137 -8.36 -0.02 6.49
C GLN A 137 -9.31 -1.22 6.68
N ILE A 138 -8.96 -2.39 6.16
CA ILE A 138 -9.79 -3.60 6.30
C ILE A 138 -9.88 -4.04 7.76
N VAL A 139 -8.78 -3.98 8.51
CA VAL A 139 -8.75 -4.32 9.94
C VAL A 139 -9.63 -3.34 10.74
N GLN A 140 -9.55 -2.04 10.43
CA GLN A 140 -10.40 -1.03 11.06
C GLN A 140 -11.88 -1.27 10.76
N ASP A 141 -12.23 -1.59 9.51
CA ASP A 141 -13.61 -1.89 9.11
C ASP A 141 -14.13 -3.16 9.81
N PHE A 142 -13.33 -4.22 9.84
CA PHE A 142 -13.61 -5.46 10.57
C PHE A 142 -13.89 -5.19 12.06
N ARG A 143 -13.04 -4.39 12.70
CA ARG A 143 -13.20 -4.03 14.10
C ARG A 143 -14.49 -3.26 14.34
N MET A 144 -14.82 -2.29 13.49
CA MET A 144 -16.04 -1.50 13.61
C MET A 144 -17.29 -2.36 13.46
N GLU A 145 -17.27 -3.38 12.60
CA GLU A 145 -18.35 -4.34 12.42
C GLU A 145 -18.58 -5.18 13.68
N ILE A 146 -17.53 -5.77 14.25
CA ILE A 146 -17.67 -6.56 15.48
C ILE A 146 -18.15 -5.70 16.65
N LEU A 147 -17.64 -4.48 16.79
CA LEU A 147 -18.10 -3.56 17.86
C LEU A 147 -19.58 -3.20 17.71
N GLN A 148 -20.08 -3.06 16.48
CA GLN A 148 -21.51 -2.83 16.21
C GLN A 148 -22.37 -4.04 16.60
N GLU A 149 -21.90 -5.25 16.33
CA GLU A 149 -22.61 -6.49 16.71
C GLU A 149 -22.64 -6.69 18.23
N MET A 150 -21.52 -6.45 18.92
CA MET A 150 -21.39 -6.70 20.36
C MET A 150 -22.09 -5.67 21.22
N ALA A 151 -22.09 -4.39 20.82
CA ALA A 151 -22.60 -3.30 21.65
C ALA A 151 -23.17 -2.14 20.81
N PRO A 152 -24.35 -2.30 20.18
CA PRO A 152 -24.96 -1.26 19.35
C PRO A 152 -25.27 0.04 20.11
N GLN A 153 -25.39 -0.02 21.44
CA GLN A 153 -25.61 1.15 22.32
C GLN A 153 -24.31 1.88 22.71
N ALA A 154 -23.13 1.28 22.50
CA ALA A 154 -21.85 1.83 22.92
C ALA A 154 -21.24 2.83 21.91
N LEU A 155 -21.80 2.93 20.71
CA LEU A 155 -21.37 3.89 19.67
C LEU A 155 -21.62 5.36 20.05
N GLY A 156 -22.50 5.63 21.02
CA GLY A 156 -22.84 7.01 21.40
C GLY A 156 -21.79 7.72 22.27
N ASN A 157 -20.98 6.98 23.04
CA ASN A 157 -20.27 7.57 24.18
C ASN A 157 -18.89 6.95 24.50
N LEU A 158 -18.33 6.07 23.67
CA LEU A 158 -16.96 5.59 23.87
C LEU A 158 -15.98 6.44 23.03
N PRO A 159 -14.87 6.95 23.62
CA PRO A 159 -13.75 7.38 22.79
C PRO A 159 -13.34 6.20 21.93
N PHE A 160 -13.33 6.37 20.61
CA PHE A 160 -12.89 5.34 19.67
C PHE A 160 -11.54 4.79 20.16
N PRO A 161 -11.45 3.52 20.59
CA PRO A 161 -10.17 3.00 21.02
C PRO A 161 -9.29 2.96 19.77
N GLN A 162 -8.14 3.59 19.86
CA GLN A 162 -7.25 3.84 18.73
C GLN A 162 -6.50 2.55 18.41
N ILE A 163 -6.40 2.18 17.13
CA ILE A 163 -5.43 1.15 16.72
C ILE A 163 -4.06 1.78 16.91
N GLU A 164 -3.30 1.30 17.88
CA GLU A 164 -1.89 1.65 18.03
C GLU A 164 -1.10 0.86 16.99
N VAL A 165 -0.61 1.56 15.97
CA VAL A 165 0.25 0.94 14.97
C VAL A 165 1.70 1.19 15.34
N THR A 166 2.38 0.11 15.71
CA THR A 166 3.84 0.12 15.92
C THR A 166 4.53 -0.47 14.68
N TYR A 167 5.62 0.17 14.24
CA TYR A 167 6.42 -0.29 13.10
C TYR A 167 7.85 -0.60 13.55
N SER A 168 8.48 -1.57 12.88
CA SER A 168 9.89 -1.89 13.07
C SER A 168 10.56 -2.12 11.72
N ASN A 169 11.55 -1.30 11.38
CA ASN A 169 12.27 -1.39 10.11
C ASN A 169 13.52 -2.28 10.26
N TRP A 170 13.53 -3.43 9.60
CA TRP A 170 14.64 -4.38 9.74
C TRP A 170 15.87 -4.01 8.87
N TYR A 171 15.65 -3.45 7.69
CA TYR A 171 16.71 -3.19 6.70
C TYR A 171 17.19 -1.73 6.64
N ASN A 172 16.42 -0.78 7.16
CA ASN A 172 16.82 0.62 7.33
C ASN A 172 16.29 1.18 8.66
N PRO A 173 16.89 0.80 9.81
CA PRO A 173 16.38 1.17 11.13
C PRO A 173 16.26 2.68 11.34
N ASP A 174 17.25 3.45 10.86
CA ASP A 174 17.34 4.89 11.02
C ASP A 174 16.61 5.68 9.92
N LEU A 175 15.99 4.98 8.95
CA LEU A 175 15.33 5.59 7.78
C LEU A 175 16.28 6.54 7.01
N GLU A 176 17.56 6.18 6.94
CA GLU A 176 18.59 6.93 6.22
C GLU A 176 18.23 7.04 4.73
N TYR A 177 18.12 8.27 4.24
CA TYR A 177 17.72 8.54 2.86
C TYR A 177 18.73 8.00 1.84
N THR A 178 20.01 8.01 2.20
CA THR A 178 21.10 7.52 1.35
C THR A 178 20.97 6.02 1.09
N THR A 179 20.73 5.23 2.13
CA THR A 179 20.47 3.79 2.08
C THR A 179 19.26 3.46 1.20
N PHE A 180 18.23 4.32 1.21
CA PHE A 180 17.04 4.16 0.37
C PHE A 180 17.31 4.50 -1.11
N MET A 181 18.04 5.59 -1.39
CA MET A 181 18.23 6.10 -2.75
C MET A 181 19.25 5.33 -3.58
N VAL A 182 20.31 4.80 -2.95
CA VAL A 182 21.44 4.18 -3.68
C VAL A 182 20.98 3.03 -4.61
N PRO A 183 20.17 2.04 -4.16
CA PRO A 183 19.67 0.99 -5.04
C PRO A 183 18.75 1.53 -6.15
N GLY A 184 17.88 2.49 -5.82
CA GLY A 184 16.91 3.05 -6.76
C GLY A 184 17.53 3.84 -7.90
N ILE A 185 18.72 4.42 -7.70
CA ILE A 185 19.47 5.14 -8.73
C ILE A 185 20.33 4.19 -9.59
N LEU A 186 20.84 3.12 -9.00
CA LEU A 186 21.75 2.19 -9.69
C LEU A 186 21.02 1.23 -10.66
N GLY A 187 19.74 0.95 -10.42
CA GLY A 187 18.91 0.09 -11.28
C GLY A 187 19.05 -1.39 -10.95
#